data_AF-A0ABD3Q292-F1
#
_entry.id   AF-A0ABD3Q292-F1
#
_cell.length_a   1.000
_cell.length_b   1.000
_cell.length_c   1.000
_cell.angle_alpha   90.00
_cell.angle_beta   90.00
_cell.angle_gamma   90.00
#
_symmetry.space_group_name_H-M   'P 1'
#
loop_
_entity.id
_entity.type
_entity.pdbx_description
1 polymer ?
#
loop_
_entity_poly.entity_id
_entity_poly.type
_entity_poly.pdbx_seq_one_letter_code
_entity_poly.pdbx_strand_id
1 'polypeptide(L)'
;MANASSSIHPPKSHHCHTHLGSTNRLLPSPSLTHPTRQTRTSSVNIDIQLHRSQSMTSPSSCTTNTAINHYKIRPYNPHTDRIALEEICATVYNGKDYLPQMAESYAADPLCSFLALTAPPPADAAAANGDEDKDTILAVANYKRLPSQKCAWIEAVRTHPLHRNRGLASLLLRELMNLSTVVEHSATNDDGTLEHPTTTTLLTCTIQSNVGMQRALEKVGFTRYRTIPALSLEMLKQLPGWSSHSRDNTITDAPRPPPQPLLTALHLHHLISPEAKKLASSSSRWRTITNDNELLFALNACRHHGNTSGYLPGLYEYIVPTPSRKDIQESMKHGLVMTLHPCENPHDDDDDNAIVTRDSRDMAILALIQDERISTLQSKWVCSIVASTNVGFEAALLYAHSLEVAKRMRGSMCVSSRVVDDDTMQGQ
;
A
#
# COMPACT_ATOMS: atom_id res chain seq x y z
N MET A 1 -10.45 63.31 -9.51
CA MET A 1 -10.60 64.19 -10.70
C MET A 1 -11.72 63.62 -11.56
N ALA A 2 -12.69 64.48 -11.87
CA ALA A 2 -13.94 64.40 -12.68
C ALA A 2 -14.29 63.08 -13.40
N ASN A 3 -15.46 62.45 -13.19
CA ASN A 3 -16.87 62.79 -13.49
C ASN A 3 -17.35 62.40 -14.91
N ALA A 4 -18.41 61.56 -14.92
CA ALA A 4 -19.60 61.55 -15.82
C ALA A 4 -19.40 61.35 -17.34
N SER A 5 -20.34 60.90 -18.16
CA SER A 5 -21.60 60.13 -18.11
C SER A 5 -22.03 59.99 -19.58
N SER A 6 -22.83 58.96 -19.91
CA SER A 6 -23.99 58.97 -20.82
C SER A 6 -24.04 57.85 -21.87
N SER A 7 -25.17 57.15 -21.84
CA SER A 7 -25.70 56.18 -22.79
C SER A 7 -26.46 56.88 -23.92
N ILE A 8 -26.58 56.24 -25.10
CA ILE A 8 -27.77 56.26 -25.97
C ILE A 8 -27.74 55.00 -26.88
N HIS A 9 -28.86 54.29 -26.95
CA HIS A 9 -29.28 53.26 -27.92
C HIS A 9 -30.48 53.85 -28.71
N PRO A 10 -31.13 53.15 -29.68
CA PRO A 10 -30.72 52.31 -30.83
C PRO A 10 -31.37 52.87 -32.15
N PRO A 11 -31.62 52.13 -33.26
CA PRO A 11 -32.75 51.19 -33.38
C PRO A 11 -32.56 49.98 -34.35
N LYS A 12 -33.66 49.22 -34.51
CA LYS A 12 -33.83 47.86 -35.07
C LYS A 12 -34.18 47.81 -36.59
N SER A 13 -34.02 46.58 -37.12
CA SER A 13 -34.86 45.80 -38.08
C SER A 13 -34.91 46.13 -39.59
N HIS A 14 -34.69 45.12 -40.45
CA HIS A 14 -35.74 44.33 -41.15
C HIS A 14 -35.18 43.22 -42.11
N HIS A 15 -36.05 42.23 -42.39
CA HIS A 15 -35.99 41.06 -43.30
C HIS A 15 -35.69 41.38 -44.80
N CYS A 16 -35.53 40.52 -45.82
CA CYS A 16 -35.87 39.11 -46.15
C CYS A 16 -35.20 38.70 -47.51
N HIS A 17 -35.05 37.38 -47.78
CA HIS A 17 -34.96 36.58 -49.06
C HIS A 17 -34.41 37.16 -50.39
N THR A 18 -33.71 36.49 -51.33
CA THR A 18 -33.83 35.13 -51.94
C THR A 18 -32.62 34.80 -52.89
N HIS A 19 -32.23 33.52 -52.93
CA HIS A 19 -31.78 32.60 -54.02
C HIS A 19 -30.91 32.94 -55.27
N LEU A 20 -30.06 31.92 -55.58
CA LEU A 20 -29.36 31.53 -56.85
C LEU A 20 -28.07 32.30 -57.18
N GLY A 21 -26.90 31.73 -57.48
CA GLY A 21 -26.42 30.36 -57.64
C GLY A 21 -25.11 30.45 -58.45
N SER A 22 -24.02 29.80 -58.04
CA SER A 22 -22.96 29.36 -58.96
C SER A 22 -21.91 28.51 -58.23
N THR A 23 -21.58 27.42 -58.88
CA THR A 23 -20.60 26.39 -58.55
C THR A 23 -19.17 26.94 -58.50
N ASN A 24 -18.41 26.60 -57.46
CA ASN A 24 -16.98 26.34 -57.61
C ASN A 24 -16.47 25.36 -56.57
N ARG A 25 -15.95 24.23 -57.07
CA ARG A 25 -15.19 23.22 -56.33
C ARG A 25 -13.93 23.87 -55.78
N LEU A 26 -13.75 23.84 -54.46
CA LEU A 26 -12.45 24.00 -53.81
C LEU A 26 -12.19 22.74 -52.99
N LEU A 27 -11.01 22.17 -53.24
CA LEU A 27 -10.47 20.96 -52.63
C LEU A 27 -10.33 21.13 -51.11
N PRO A 28 -10.56 20.08 -50.30
CA PRO A 28 -10.32 20.15 -48.87
C PRO A 28 -8.82 20.21 -48.58
N SER A 29 -8.42 21.20 -47.80
CA SER A 29 -7.08 21.32 -47.22
C SER A 29 -6.78 20.14 -46.29
N PRO A 30 -5.55 19.60 -46.29
CA PRO A 30 -5.19 18.49 -45.42
C PRO A 30 -5.13 18.95 -43.96
N SER A 31 -5.95 18.34 -43.12
CA SER A 31 -5.89 18.47 -41.68
C SER A 31 -4.60 17.82 -41.15
N LEU A 32 -3.68 18.66 -40.69
CA LEU A 32 -2.54 18.28 -39.86
C LEU A 32 -3.06 17.70 -38.55
N THR A 33 -3.26 16.39 -38.53
CA THR A 33 -3.46 15.63 -37.30
C THR A 33 -2.08 15.40 -36.67
N HIS A 34 -1.79 16.12 -35.60
CA HIS A 34 -0.64 15.81 -34.76
C HIS A 34 -0.80 14.38 -34.21
N PRO A 35 0.17 13.48 -34.44
CA PRO A 35 0.13 12.17 -33.80
C PRO A 35 0.31 12.38 -32.29
N THR A 36 -0.75 12.14 -31.53
CA THR A 36 -0.67 12.03 -30.07
C THR A 36 0.20 10.82 -29.78
N ARG A 37 1.49 11.07 -29.53
CA ARG A 37 2.46 10.07 -29.11
C ARG A 37 1.97 9.48 -27.79
N GLN A 38 1.21 8.38 -27.86
CA GLN A 38 0.90 7.54 -26.71
C GLN A 38 2.24 6.99 -26.22
N THR A 39 2.85 7.70 -25.28
CA THR A 39 3.91 7.16 -24.46
C THR A 39 3.33 5.94 -23.76
N ARG A 40 3.78 4.73 -24.17
CA ARG A 40 3.47 3.49 -23.47
C ARG A 40 3.87 3.69 -22.01
N THR A 41 2.90 3.90 -21.15
CA THR A 41 3.12 3.94 -19.71
C THR A 41 3.49 2.53 -19.29
N SER A 42 4.74 2.36 -18.83
CA SER A 42 5.21 1.10 -18.27
C SER A 42 4.59 0.92 -16.89
N SER A 43 3.30 0.58 -16.85
CA SER A 43 2.63 0.14 -15.63
C SER A 43 3.09 -1.27 -15.30
N VAL A 44 3.37 -1.52 -14.02
CA VAL A 44 3.62 -2.87 -13.50
C VAL A 44 2.38 -3.29 -12.74
N ASN A 45 1.76 -4.37 -13.20
CA ASN A 45 0.61 -4.95 -12.50
C ASN A 45 1.08 -5.94 -11.43
N ILE A 46 0.65 -5.71 -10.20
CA ILE A 46 0.93 -6.55 -9.04
C ILE A 46 -0.35 -7.31 -8.69
N ASP A 47 -0.33 -8.63 -8.76
CA ASP A 47 -1.46 -9.46 -8.36
C ASP A 47 -1.39 -9.76 -6.86
N ILE A 48 -2.45 -9.40 -6.13
CA ILE A 48 -2.70 -9.86 -4.76
C ILE A 48 -3.28 -11.26 -4.84
N GLN A 49 -2.70 -12.16 -4.05
CA GLN A 49 -3.08 -13.55 -3.97
C GLN A 49 -3.58 -13.83 -2.55
N LEU A 50 -4.66 -14.58 -2.46
CA LEU A 50 -5.39 -14.85 -1.22
C LEU A 50 -5.57 -16.35 -1.04
N HIS A 51 -5.28 -16.82 0.17
CA HIS A 51 -5.71 -18.11 0.67
C HIS A 51 -6.56 -17.90 1.93
N ARG A 52 -7.75 -18.51 1.94
CA ARG A 52 -8.58 -18.61 3.15
C ARG A 52 -8.58 -20.06 3.58
N SER A 53 -8.12 -20.33 4.79
CA SER A 53 -8.28 -21.62 5.42
C SER A 53 -9.77 -21.92 5.49
N GLN A 54 -10.26 -22.77 4.58
CA GLN A 54 -11.56 -23.37 4.75
C GLN A 54 -11.40 -24.40 5.86
N SER A 55 -12.35 -24.47 6.79
CA SER A 55 -12.51 -25.60 7.70
C SER A 55 -12.71 -26.84 6.83
N MET A 56 -11.62 -27.44 6.38
CA MET A 56 -11.67 -28.68 5.64
C MET A 56 -12.03 -29.74 6.65
N THR A 57 -13.27 -30.24 6.55
CA THR A 57 -13.57 -31.60 6.96
C THR A 57 -12.47 -32.48 6.37
N SER A 58 -11.71 -33.13 7.24
CA SER A 58 -10.41 -33.73 6.95
C SER A 58 -10.40 -34.40 5.58
N PRO A 59 -9.67 -33.86 4.59
CA PRO A 59 -9.53 -34.56 3.34
C PRO A 59 -8.69 -35.79 3.65
N SER A 60 -9.25 -36.97 3.37
CA SER A 60 -8.56 -38.26 3.42
C SER A 60 -7.15 -38.08 2.90
N SER A 61 -6.17 -38.42 3.74
CA SER A 61 -4.74 -38.30 3.49
C SER A 61 -4.39 -38.91 2.13
N CYS A 62 -4.33 -38.08 1.09
CA CYS A 62 -3.80 -38.49 -0.19
C CYS A 62 -2.28 -38.46 -0.03
N THR A 63 -1.75 -39.56 0.51
CA THR A 63 -0.32 -39.87 0.60
C THR A 63 0.29 -39.79 -0.80
N THR A 64 0.80 -38.62 -1.16
CA THR A 64 1.82 -38.46 -2.19
C THR A 64 3.17 -38.79 -1.55
N ASN A 65 3.35 -40.08 -1.29
CA ASN A 65 4.59 -40.64 -0.82
C ASN A 65 5.49 -40.86 -2.05
N THR A 66 6.42 -39.94 -2.29
CA THR A 66 7.54 -40.15 -3.23
C THR A 66 8.69 -39.19 -2.89
N ALA A 67 9.63 -39.67 -2.08
CA ALA A 67 11.02 -39.21 -1.97
C ALA A 67 11.31 -37.72 -1.65
N ILE A 68 10.61 -37.10 -0.69
CA ILE A 68 10.99 -35.76 -0.14
C ILE A 68 11.59 -35.89 1.28
N ASN A 69 12.30 -36.99 1.56
CA ASN A 69 12.96 -37.19 2.87
C ASN A 69 14.29 -36.42 3.02
N HIS A 70 14.68 -35.62 2.03
CA HIS A 70 15.98 -34.94 2.01
C HIS A 70 15.92 -33.44 2.31
N TYR A 71 14.74 -32.85 2.48
CA TYR A 71 14.64 -31.42 2.79
C TYR A 71 14.19 -31.22 4.23
N LYS A 72 14.86 -30.30 4.94
CA LYS A 72 14.48 -29.86 6.28
C LYS A 72 14.04 -28.41 6.22
N ILE A 73 12.90 -28.09 6.81
CA ILE A 73 12.46 -26.70 7.03
C ILE A 73 12.76 -26.36 8.48
N ARG A 74 13.43 -25.23 8.71
CA ARG A 74 13.77 -24.72 10.04
C ARG A 74 13.66 -23.20 10.08
N PRO A 75 13.62 -22.57 11.26
CA PRO A 75 13.81 -21.14 11.39
C PRO A 75 15.13 -20.70 10.74
N TYR A 76 15.09 -19.54 10.09
CA TYR A 76 16.26 -18.85 9.55
C TYR A 76 17.12 -18.32 10.70
N ASN A 77 18.44 -18.55 10.63
CA ASN A 77 19.40 -18.07 11.60
C ASN A 77 20.27 -16.97 10.96
N PRO A 78 20.12 -15.69 11.38
CA PRO A 78 20.81 -14.56 10.75
C PRO A 78 22.34 -14.62 10.85
N HIS A 79 22.90 -15.40 11.78
CA HIS A 79 24.35 -15.51 11.97
C HIS A 79 24.97 -16.52 11.00
N THR A 80 24.29 -17.63 10.72
CA THR A 80 24.84 -18.72 9.90
C THR A 80 24.33 -18.70 8.46
N ASP A 81 23.13 -18.17 8.25
CA ASP A 81 22.41 -18.31 6.98
C ASP A 81 22.57 -17.10 6.05
N ARG A 82 23.22 -16.03 6.52
CA ARG A 82 23.32 -14.75 5.81
C ARG A 82 23.98 -14.87 4.44
N ILE A 83 25.12 -15.56 4.35
CA ILE A 83 25.87 -15.71 3.10
C ILE A 83 25.02 -16.42 2.04
N ALA A 84 24.37 -17.52 2.42
CA ALA A 84 23.50 -18.26 1.50
C ALA A 84 22.25 -17.45 1.09
N LEU A 85 21.70 -16.64 2.00
CA LEU A 85 20.62 -15.72 1.67
C LEU A 85 21.05 -14.65 0.65
N GLU A 86 22.21 -14.04 0.86
CA GLU A 86 22.80 -13.06 -0.07
C GLU A 86 23.01 -13.70 -1.46
N GLU A 87 23.50 -14.94 -1.52
CA GLU A 87 23.66 -15.70 -2.76
C GLU A 87 22.30 -15.96 -3.46
N ILE A 88 21.30 -16.45 -2.72
CA ILE A 88 19.95 -16.70 -3.24
C ILE A 88 19.35 -15.41 -3.84
N CYS A 89 19.59 -14.27 -3.18
CA CYS A 89 19.05 -12.97 -3.54
C CYS A 89 19.89 -12.21 -4.59
N ALA A 90 21.12 -12.63 -4.90
CA ALA A 90 22.05 -11.91 -5.76
C ALA A 90 21.50 -11.63 -7.17
N THR A 91 20.62 -12.50 -7.68
CA THR A 91 20.02 -12.36 -9.02
C THR A 91 18.64 -11.69 -9.01
N VAL A 92 18.10 -11.38 -7.83
CA VAL A 92 16.76 -10.81 -7.68
C VAL A 92 16.86 -9.29 -7.74
N TYR A 93 16.01 -8.67 -8.57
CA TYR A 93 16.00 -7.21 -8.81
C TYR A 93 17.39 -6.63 -9.13
N ASN A 94 18.18 -7.33 -9.94
CA ASN A 94 19.55 -6.95 -10.29
C ASN A 94 20.47 -6.79 -9.06
N GLY A 95 20.34 -7.70 -8.09
CA GLY A 95 21.14 -7.72 -6.86
C GLY A 95 20.70 -6.69 -5.81
N LYS A 96 19.54 -6.07 -5.99
CA LYS A 96 18.97 -5.07 -5.07
C LYS A 96 17.81 -5.62 -4.25
N ASP A 97 17.78 -6.93 -4.03
CA ASP A 97 16.79 -7.52 -3.14
C ASP A 97 17.00 -6.98 -1.72
N TYR A 98 15.92 -6.57 -1.07
CA TYR A 98 15.96 -6.00 0.28
C TYR A 98 16.03 -7.09 1.35
N LEU A 99 15.66 -8.33 1.01
CA LEU A 99 15.48 -9.41 1.98
C LEU A 99 16.73 -9.69 2.84
N PRO A 100 17.98 -9.70 2.30
CA PRO A 100 19.17 -9.88 3.14
C PRO A 100 19.35 -8.78 4.19
N GLN A 101 18.98 -7.53 3.87
CA GLN A 101 19.10 -6.39 4.79
C GLN A 101 18.06 -6.45 5.91
N MET A 102 16.87 -6.99 5.62
CA MET A 102 15.76 -7.10 6.57
C MET A 102 15.78 -8.40 7.40
N ALA A 103 16.64 -9.35 7.04
CA ALA A 103 16.63 -10.71 7.56
C ALA A 103 16.73 -10.80 9.09
N GLU A 104 17.63 -10.02 9.68
CA GLU A 104 17.83 -9.97 11.13
C GLU A 104 16.60 -9.40 11.85
N SER A 105 16.01 -8.34 11.32
CA SER A 105 14.78 -7.74 11.84
C SER A 105 13.61 -8.73 11.80
N TYR A 106 13.44 -9.47 10.70
CA TYR A 106 12.40 -10.50 10.60
C TYR A 106 12.65 -11.70 11.51
N ALA A 107 13.90 -12.08 11.75
CA ALA A 107 14.24 -13.15 12.67
C ALA A 107 13.99 -12.76 14.14
N ALA A 108 14.16 -11.47 14.48
CA ALA A 108 13.96 -10.94 15.81
C ALA A 108 12.49 -10.58 16.13
N ASP A 109 11.65 -10.31 15.12
CA ASP A 109 10.25 -9.93 15.30
C ASP A 109 9.39 -11.15 15.69
N PRO A 110 8.78 -11.18 16.89
CA PRO A 110 7.95 -12.29 17.34
C PRO A 110 6.65 -12.45 16.53
N LEU A 111 6.25 -11.45 15.74
CA LEU A 111 5.13 -11.58 14.79
C LEU A 111 5.56 -12.15 13.44
N CYS A 112 6.86 -12.20 13.18
CA CYS A 112 7.39 -12.80 11.96
C CYS A 112 7.71 -14.29 12.19
N SER A 113 7.73 -15.04 11.09
CA SER A 113 8.53 -16.25 11.03
C SER A 113 9.26 -16.28 9.71
N PHE A 114 10.57 -16.42 9.81
CA PHE A 114 11.44 -16.52 8.67
C PHE A 114 11.95 -17.96 8.61
N LEU A 115 11.58 -18.68 7.56
CA LEU A 115 11.89 -20.09 7.36
C LEU A 115 12.97 -20.27 6.30
N ALA A 116 13.87 -21.22 6.55
CA ALA A 116 14.85 -21.73 5.61
C ALA A 116 14.53 -23.18 5.26
N LEU A 117 14.48 -23.50 3.97
CA LEU A 117 14.46 -24.87 3.47
C LEU A 117 15.89 -25.25 3.11
N THR A 118 16.36 -26.33 3.72
CA THR A 118 17.74 -26.79 3.65
C THR A 118 17.80 -28.22 3.15
N ALA A 119 18.97 -28.61 2.63
CA ALA A 119 19.28 -29.98 2.24
C ALA A 119 20.63 -30.41 2.84
N PRO A 120 20.83 -31.71 3.10
CA PRO A 120 22.13 -32.23 3.44
C PRO A 120 23.18 -31.80 2.41
N PRO A 121 24.42 -31.54 2.84
CA PRO A 121 25.50 -31.27 1.91
C PRO A 121 25.67 -32.44 0.93
N PRO A 122 26.11 -32.18 -0.33
CA PRO A 122 26.51 -33.25 -1.23
C PRO A 122 27.56 -34.12 -0.56
N ALA A 123 27.49 -35.44 -0.75
CA ALA A 123 28.43 -36.40 -0.15
C ALA A 123 29.91 -36.02 -0.40
N ASP A 124 30.20 -35.43 -1.57
CA ASP A 124 31.55 -35.03 -1.98
C ASP A 124 32.05 -33.75 -1.27
N ALA A 125 31.16 -32.91 -0.73
CA ALA A 125 31.51 -31.67 -0.05
C ALA A 125 31.68 -31.84 1.46
N ALA A 126 31.00 -32.83 2.06
CA ALA A 126 31.12 -33.15 3.48
C ALA A 126 32.55 -33.56 3.87
N ALA A 127 33.27 -34.22 2.96
CA ALA A 127 34.64 -34.69 3.19
C ALA A 127 35.71 -33.58 3.20
N ALA A 128 35.42 -32.39 2.67
CA ALA A 128 36.45 -31.36 2.42
C ALA A 128 36.58 -30.29 3.52
N ASN A 129 35.52 -30.03 4.30
CA ASN A 129 35.48 -28.87 5.21
C ASN A 129 35.32 -29.20 6.70
N GLY A 130 35.24 -30.47 7.10
CA GLY A 130 35.15 -30.89 8.52
C GLY A 130 33.94 -30.34 9.29
N ASP A 131 33.02 -29.67 8.61
CA ASP A 131 31.81 -29.05 9.15
C ASP A 131 30.61 -29.88 8.64
N GLU A 132 30.53 -31.13 9.13
CA GLU A 132 29.56 -32.15 8.67
C GLU A 132 28.09 -31.75 8.91
N ASP A 133 27.83 -30.70 9.69
CA ASP A 133 26.48 -30.30 10.12
C ASP A 133 25.89 -29.08 9.39
N LYS A 134 26.57 -28.50 8.41
CA LYS A 134 26.00 -27.36 7.66
C LYS A 134 25.12 -27.81 6.51
N ASP A 135 23.83 -27.98 6.80
CA ASP A 135 22.80 -28.12 5.77
C ASP A 135 22.81 -26.88 4.83
N THR A 136 22.84 -27.10 3.52
CA THR A 136 22.82 -26.04 2.50
C THR A 136 21.43 -25.44 2.36
N ILE A 137 21.32 -24.12 2.42
CA ILE A 137 20.04 -23.42 2.23
C ILE A 137 19.68 -23.34 0.74
N LEU A 138 18.51 -23.85 0.39
CA LEU A 138 18.04 -23.89 -1.00
C LEU A 138 16.93 -22.88 -1.28
N ALA A 139 16.16 -22.52 -0.26
CA ALA A 139 15.07 -21.57 -0.38
C ALA A 139 14.78 -20.94 0.98
N VAL A 140 14.21 -19.74 0.96
CA VAL A 140 13.74 -19.05 2.16
C VAL A 140 12.36 -18.46 1.93
N ALA A 141 11.59 -18.31 3.00
CA ALA A 141 10.35 -17.57 2.97
C ALA A 141 10.07 -16.89 4.31
N ASN A 142 9.62 -15.65 4.28
CA ASN A 142 9.19 -14.94 5.49
C ASN A 142 7.69 -14.66 5.43
N TYR A 143 7.05 -14.77 6.59
CA TYR A 143 5.69 -14.32 6.78
C TYR A 143 5.56 -13.51 8.07
N LYS A 144 4.65 -12.55 8.08
CA LYS A 144 4.36 -11.67 9.22
C LYS A 144 2.90 -11.78 9.60
N ARG A 145 2.63 -12.06 10.87
CA ARG A 145 1.29 -12.09 11.47
C ARG A 145 0.79 -10.67 11.69
N LEU A 146 -0.48 -10.44 11.39
CA LEU A 146 -1.15 -9.16 11.55
C LEU A 146 -2.42 -9.37 12.40
N PRO A 147 -2.28 -9.54 13.74
CA PRO A 147 -3.38 -9.95 14.61
C PRO A 147 -4.60 -9.03 14.52
N SER A 148 -4.38 -7.71 14.52
CA SER A 148 -5.46 -6.71 14.42
C SER A 148 -6.28 -6.81 13.12
N GLN A 149 -5.74 -7.48 12.10
CA GLN A 149 -6.40 -7.66 10.81
C GLN A 149 -6.98 -9.08 10.62
N LYS A 150 -6.70 -10.02 11.54
CA LYS A 150 -6.98 -11.45 11.36
C LYS A 150 -6.41 -11.97 10.03
N CYS A 151 -5.21 -11.53 9.70
CA CYS A 151 -4.50 -11.97 8.51
C CYS A 151 -3.01 -12.20 8.79
N ALA A 152 -2.33 -12.88 7.87
CA ALA A 152 -0.89 -12.92 7.83
C ALA A 152 -0.43 -12.68 6.40
N TRP A 153 0.76 -12.11 6.26
CA TRP A 153 1.32 -11.76 4.97
C TRP A 153 2.61 -12.51 4.68
N ILE A 154 2.72 -13.11 3.49
CA ILE A 154 3.94 -13.73 2.99
C ILE A 154 4.68 -12.71 2.12
N GLU A 155 5.74 -12.14 2.66
CA GLU A 155 6.43 -10.98 2.10
C GLU A 155 7.44 -11.35 1.02
N ALA A 156 8.21 -12.40 1.25
CA ALA A 156 9.12 -12.92 0.26
C ALA A 156 9.16 -14.45 0.30
N VAL A 157 9.22 -15.04 -0.90
CA VAL A 157 9.65 -16.41 -1.12
C VAL A 157 10.76 -16.36 -2.15
N ARG A 158 11.90 -16.97 -1.83
CA ARG A 158 13.07 -17.02 -2.71
C ARG A 158 13.57 -18.45 -2.80
N THR A 159 14.00 -18.84 -3.99
CA THR A 159 14.61 -20.14 -4.24
C THR A 159 15.90 -19.93 -5.01
N HIS A 160 16.95 -20.57 -4.55
CA HIS A 160 18.26 -20.54 -5.18
C HIS A 160 18.13 -20.85 -6.68
N PRO A 161 18.76 -20.08 -7.59
CA PRO A 161 18.59 -20.24 -9.04
C PRO A 161 18.76 -21.67 -9.55
N LEU A 162 19.75 -22.40 -9.04
CA LEU A 162 20.07 -23.79 -9.42
C LEU A 162 19.03 -24.83 -8.94
N HIS A 163 18.16 -24.45 -8.02
CA HIS A 163 17.17 -25.32 -7.39
C HIS A 163 15.72 -24.92 -7.72
N ARG A 164 15.52 -23.99 -8.65
CA ARG A 164 14.18 -23.60 -9.15
C ARG A 164 13.49 -24.76 -9.87
N ASN A 165 12.18 -24.67 -10.01
CA ASN A 165 11.32 -25.68 -10.66
C ASN A 165 11.28 -27.06 -9.98
N ARG A 166 11.82 -27.20 -8.77
CA ARG A 166 11.77 -28.44 -7.98
C ARG A 166 10.66 -28.47 -6.93
N GLY A 167 9.75 -27.49 -6.95
CA GLY A 167 8.64 -27.38 -5.99
C GLY A 167 9.02 -26.84 -4.61
N LEU A 168 10.27 -26.40 -4.38
CA LEU A 168 10.75 -25.91 -3.08
C LEU A 168 9.96 -24.70 -2.57
N ALA A 169 9.62 -23.74 -3.45
CA ALA A 169 8.77 -22.61 -3.09
C ALA A 169 7.38 -23.05 -2.60
N SER A 170 6.77 -24.03 -3.28
CA SER A 170 5.48 -24.59 -2.84
C SER A 170 5.58 -25.35 -1.52
N LEU A 171 6.72 -26.01 -1.24
CA LEU A 171 6.93 -26.65 0.07
C LEU A 171 6.96 -25.61 1.20
N LEU A 172 7.73 -24.53 1.04
CA LEU A 172 7.76 -23.44 2.01
C LEU A 172 6.38 -22.77 2.17
N LEU A 173 5.67 -22.50 1.08
CA LEU A 173 4.34 -21.89 1.14
C LEU A 173 3.34 -22.76 1.92
N ARG A 174 3.36 -24.09 1.75
CA ARG A 174 2.51 -24.99 2.54
C ARG A 174 2.86 -24.95 4.02
N GLU A 175 4.15 -24.86 4.35
CA GLU A 175 4.56 -24.77 5.75
C GLU A 175 4.09 -23.46 6.39
N LEU A 176 4.19 -22.34 5.67
CA LEU A 176 3.62 -21.07 6.10
C LEU A 176 2.10 -21.15 6.29
N MET A 177 1.40 -21.91 5.45
CA MET A 177 -0.03 -22.18 5.62
C MET A 177 -0.32 -22.97 6.88
N ASN A 178 0.47 -24.02 7.16
CA ASN A 178 0.33 -24.81 8.40
C ASN A 178 0.59 -23.95 9.64
N LEU A 179 1.62 -23.09 9.62
CA LEU A 179 1.90 -22.18 10.74
C LEU A 179 0.75 -21.19 11.00
N SER A 180 -0.02 -20.84 9.97
CA SER A 180 -1.17 -19.93 10.14
C SER A 180 -2.35 -20.58 10.87
N THR A 181 -2.48 -21.91 10.82
CA THR A 181 -3.61 -22.63 11.46
C THR A 181 -3.30 -22.99 12.91
N VAL A 182 -2.04 -23.32 13.24
CA VAL A 182 -1.62 -23.76 14.58
C VAL A 182 -1.75 -22.66 15.64
N VAL A 183 -1.52 -21.40 15.28
CA VAL A 183 -1.47 -20.28 16.24
C VAL A 183 -2.84 -19.87 16.79
N GLU A 184 -3.93 -20.19 16.09
CA GLU A 184 -5.30 -19.79 16.50
C GLU A 184 -5.86 -20.59 17.68
N HIS A 185 -5.21 -21.67 18.10
CA HIS A 185 -5.76 -22.60 19.10
C HIS A 185 -5.42 -22.23 20.56
N SER A 186 -4.75 -21.10 20.79
CA SER A 186 -4.12 -20.79 22.09
C SER A 186 -4.70 -19.59 22.84
N ALA A 187 -5.74 -18.92 22.32
CA ALA A 187 -6.38 -17.80 23.02
C ALA A 187 -7.63 -18.30 23.77
N THR A 188 -7.48 -18.58 25.07
CA THR A 188 -8.63 -18.70 25.98
C THR A 188 -9.07 -17.30 26.38
N ASN A 189 -10.34 -16.98 26.19
CA ASN A 189 -10.90 -15.75 26.76
C ASN A 189 -10.86 -15.80 28.29
N ASP A 190 -10.79 -14.64 28.94
CA ASP A 190 -10.82 -14.50 30.41
C ASP A 190 -12.06 -15.15 31.06
N ASP A 191 -13.12 -15.37 30.28
CA ASP A 191 -14.37 -16.03 30.69
C ASP A 191 -14.37 -17.56 30.48
N GLY A 192 -13.24 -18.16 30.10
CA GLY A 192 -13.11 -19.61 29.89
C GLY A 192 -13.92 -20.18 28.71
N THR A 193 -14.55 -19.32 27.91
CA THR A 193 -15.24 -19.73 26.68
C THR A 193 -14.23 -19.96 25.56
N LEU A 194 -14.32 -21.12 24.91
CA LEU A 194 -13.55 -21.45 23.72
C LEU A 194 -14.00 -20.55 22.57
N GLU A 195 -13.19 -19.55 22.24
CA GLU A 195 -13.40 -18.75 21.04
C GLU A 195 -13.29 -19.68 19.82
N HIS A 196 -14.26 -19.60 18.91
CA HIS A 196 -14.17 -20.33 17.65
C HIS A 196 -12.87 -19.92 16.93
N PRO A 197 -12.08 -20.87 16.40
CA PRO A 197 -10.82 -20.56 15.72
C PRO A 197 -11.08 -19.56 14.61
N THR A 198 -10.55 -18.35 14.76
CA THR A 198 -10.80 -17.26 13.83
C THR A 198 -9.87 -17.39 12.63
N THR A 199 -10.37 -17.95 11.53
CA THR A 199 -9.59 -18.20 10.32
C THR A 199 -8.72 -17.00 9.89
N THR A 200 -7.40 -17.18 9.93
CA THR A 200 -6.42 -16.21 9.46
C THR A 200 -6.40 -16.22 7.94
N THR A 201 -6.63 -15.05 7.37
CA THR A 201 -6.52 -14.84 5.92
C THR A 201 -5.03 -14.73 5.55
N LEU A 202 -4.55 -15.55 4.62
CA LEU A 202 -3.19 -15.45 4.11
C LEU A 202 -3.12 -14.65 2.83
N LEU A 203 -2.26 -13.64 2.81
CA LEU A 203 -2.09 -12.72 1.71
C LEU A 203 -0.64 -12.70 1.23
N THR A 204 -0.46 -12.50 -0.06
CA THR A 204 0.85 -12.29 -0.68
C THR A 204 0.67 -11.53 -1.99
N CYS A 205 1.76 -11.06 -2.59
CA CYS A 205 1.69 -10.43 -3.90
C CYS A 205 2.83 -10.90 -4.82
N THR A 206 2.56 -10.85 -6.12
CA THR A 206 3.57 -11.11 -7.13
C THR A 206 3.28 -10.27 -8.38
N ILE A 207 4.32 -9.88 -9.11
CA ILE A 207 4.15 -9.21 -10.40
C ILE A 207 3.55 -10.18 -11.43
N GLN A 208 2.74 -9.66 -12.35
CA GLN A 208 2.08 -10.46 -13.40
C GLN A 208 3.07 -11.18 -14.34
N SER A 209 4.28 -10.65 -14.50
CA SER A 209 5.32 -11.31 -15.29
C SER A 209 5.99 -12.49 -14.59
N ASN A 210 5.80 -12.67 -13.27
CA ASN A 210 6.39 -13.77 -12.51
C ASN A 210 5.48 -15.01 -12.53
N VAL A 211 5.41 -15.65 -13.71
CA VAL A 211 4.58 -16.84 -13.96
C VAL A 211 4.96 -18.01 -13.05
N GLY A 212 6.26 -18.16 -12.71
CA GLY A 212 6.73 -19.22 -11.83
C GLY A 212 6.14 -19.13 -10.43
N MET A 213 6.11 -17.93 -9.83
CA MET A 213 5.52 -17.72 -8.51
C MET A 213 3.99 -17.85 -8.55
N GLN A 214 3.32 -17.35 -9.61
CA GLN A 214 1.86 -17.53 -9.77
C GLN A 214 1.48 -19.02 -9.74
N ARG A 215 2.19 -19.87 -10.50
CA ARG A 215 1.98 -21.32 -10.49
C ARG A 215 2.28 -21.95 -9.13
N ALA A 216 3.32 -21.49 -8.44
CA ALA A 216 3.67 -22.00 -7.11
C ALA A 216 2.58 -21.70 -6.07
N LEU A 217 1.95 -20.53 -6.16
CA LEU A 217 0.84 -20.06 -5.32
C LEU A 217 -0.46 -20.82 -5.65
N GLU A 218 -0.83 -20.94 -6.92
CA GLU A 218 -2.00 -21.71 -7.36
C GLU A 218 -1.91 -23.18 -6.90
N LYS A 219 -0.72 -23.78 -6.98
CA LYS A 219 -0.46 -25.17 -6.56
C LYS A 219 -0.71 -25.43 -5.08
N VAL A 220 -0.64 -24.40 -4.23
CA VAL A 220 -0.92 -24.51 -2.80
C VAL A 220 -2.26 -23.86 -2.42
N GLY A 221 -3.10 -23.58 -3.41
CA GLY A 221 -4.48 -23.14 -3.20
C GLY A 221 -4.65 -21.64 -2.96
N PHE A 222 -3.66 -20.81 -3.31
CA PHE A 222 -3.90 -19.36 -3.41
C PHE A 222 -4.71 -19.06 -4.67
N THR A 223 -5.55 -18.04 -4.58
CA THR A 223 -6.35 -17.53 -5.68
C THR A 223 -6.06 -16.06 -5.90
N ARG A 224 -6.08 -15.61 -7.17
CA ARG A 224 -5.93 -14.18 -7.49
C ARG A 224 -7.13 -13.44 -6.91
N TYR A 225 -6.86 -12.50 -6.01
CA TYR A 225 -7.89 -11.68 -5.37
C TYR A 225 -8.10 -10.36 -6.13
N ARG A 226 -7.03 -9.59 -6.36
CA ARG A 226 -7.06 -8.29 -7.03
C ARG A 226 -5.75 -8.02 -7.77
N THR A 227 -5.77 -7.03 -8.67
CA THR A 227 -4.56 -6.50 -9.30
C THR A 227 -4.39 -5.02 -8.92
N ILE A 228 -3.18 -4.65 -8.53
CA ILE A 228 -2.79 -3.29 -8.22
C ILE A 228 -1.98 -2.75 -9.39
N PRO A 229 -2.46 -1.70 -10.07
CA PRO A 229 -1.64 -1.00 -11.04
C PRO A 229 -0.59 -0.16 -10.28
N ALA A 230 0.69 -0.47 -10.48
CA ALA A 230 1.79 0.34 -9.95
C ALA A 230 2.36 1.23 -11.07
N LEU A 231 2.47 2.52 -10.79
CA LEU A 231 3.25 3.43 -11.62
C LEU A 231 4.74 3.12 -11.45
N SER A 232 5.50 3.17 -12.54
CA SER A 232 6.95 3.02 -12.44
C SER A 232 7.54 4.19 -11.65
N LEU A 233 8.54 3.90 -10.81
CA LEU A 233 9.24 4.94 -10.05
C LEU A 233 9.86 6.00 -10.98
N GLU A 234 10.25 5.60 -12.19
CA GLU A 234 10.78 6.51 -13.19
C GLU A 234 9.76 7.55 -13.65
N MET A 235 8.50 7.15 -13.83
CA MET A 235 7.41 8.10 -14.10
C MET A 235 7.17 9.01 -12.90
N LEU A 236 7.18 8.47 -11.67
CA LEU A 236 6.99 9.28 -10.47
C LEU A 236 8.08 10.34 -10.33
N LYS A 237 9.34 10.04 -10.65
CA LYS A 237 10.45 11.00 -10.65
C LYS A 237 10.27 12.16 -11.62
N GLN A 238 9.45 12.00 -12.67
CA GLN A 238 9.15 13.07 -13.63
C GLN A 238 8.09 14.05 -13.10
N LEU A 239 7.43 13.75 -11.96
CA LEU A 239 6.43 14.62 -11.38
C LEU A 239 7.07 15.82 -10.65
N PRO A 240 6.43 17.01 -10.67
CA PRO A 240 6.88 18.16 -9.91
C PRO A 240 7.04 17.85 -8.42
N GLY A 241 8.24 18.08 -7.87
CA GLY A 241 8.57 17.82 -6.47
C GLY A 241 9.00 16.38 -6.12
N TRP A 242 9.05 15.46 -7.08
CA TRP A 242 9.47 14.06 -6.86
C TRP A 242 10.86 13.73 -7.40
N SER A 243 11.41 14.56 -8.29
CA SER A 243 12.80 14.40 -8.74
C SER A 243 13.75 14.76 -7.62
N SER A 244 14.43 13.75 -7.07
CA SER A 244 15.58 13.93 -6.20
C SER A 244 16.83 14.36 -6.95
N HIS A 245 16.72 14.71 -8.25
CA HIS A 245 17.87 15.09 -9.08
C HIS A 245 18.70 16.09 -8.30
N SER A 246 19.82 15.55 -7.84
CA SER A 246 20.84 16.18 -7.06
C SER A 246 21.19 17.51 -7.71
N ARG A 247 21.84 18.37 -6.94
CA ARG A 247 22.63 19.50 -7.45
C ARG A 247 23.80 18.99 -8.32
N ASP A 248 23.56 18.07 -9.23
CA ASP A 248 24.54 17.72 -10.24
C ASP A 248 24.63 18.95 -11.13
N ASN A 249 25.81 19.55 -11.10
CA ASN A 249 26.19 20.83 -11.69
C ASN A 249 26.06 20.88 -13.22
N THR A 250 25.20 20.05 -13.82
CA THR A 250 24.78 20.21 -15.22
C THR A 250 23.85 21.41 -15.27
N ILE A 251 24.47 22.57 -15.52
CA ILE A 251 23.88 23.86 -15.85
C ILE A 251 22.86 23.61 -16.97
N THR A 252 21.62 23.36 -16.58
CA THR A 252 20.47 23.47 -17.44
C THR A 252 19.64 24.53 -16.76
N ASP A 253 19.72 25.77 -17.28
CA ASP A 253 19.09 26.98 -16.71
C ASP A 253 17.55 26.95 -16.72
N ALA A 254 16.94 25.79 -16.95
CA ALA A 254 15.49 25.64 -16.89
C ALA A 254 15.04 25.68 -15.40
N PRO A 255 14.16 26.62 -15.01
CA PRO A 255 13.61 26.65 -13.67
C PRO A 255 12.90 25.32 -13.37
N ARG A 256 13.26 24.66 -12.27
CA ARG A 256 12.53 23.47 -11.83
C ARG A 256 11.09 23.87 -11.53
N PRO A 257 10.08 23.10 -11.99
CA PRO A 257 8.70 23.37 -11.62
C PRO A 257 8.57 23.27 -10.10
N PRO A 258 7.84 24.19 -9.45
CA PRO A 258 7.63 24.14 -8.01
C PRO A 258 6.90 22.83 -7.64
N PRO A 259 7.12 22.28 -6.43
CA PRO A 259 6.34 21.14 -5.96
C PRO A 259 4.84 21.41 -6.05
N GLN A 260 4.08 20.41 -6.49
CA GLN A 260 2.62 20.52 -6.63
C GLN A 260 1.91 19.36 -5.92
N PRO A 261 0.68 19.58 -5.42
CA PRO A 261 -0.25 18.52 -5.04
C PRO A 261 -0.30 17.37 -6.07
N LEU A 262 -0.33 16.12 -5.62
CA LEU A 262 -0.28 14.95 -6.50
C LEU A 262 -1.44 14.95 -7.51
N LEU A 263 -2.66 15.28 -7.06
CA LEU A 263 -3.83 15.40 -7.92
C LEU A 263 -3.66 16.47 -9.01
N THR A 264 -2.94 17.54 -8.71
CA THR A 264 -2.63 18.60 -9.68
C THR A 264 -1.54 18.15 -10.64
N ALA A 265 -0.45 17.57 -10.12
CA ALA A 265 0.68 17.07 -10.91
C ALA A 265 0.26 16.00 -11.94
N LEU A 266 -0.69 15.14 -11.58
CA LEU A 266 -1.24 14.09 -12.44
C LEU A 266 -2.52 14.50 -13.18
N HIS A 267 -2.99 15.74 -13.01
CA HIS A 267 -4.23 16.28 -13.59
C HIS A 267 -5.48 15.43 -13.28
N LEU A 268 -5.59 14.87 -12.08
CA LEU A 268 -6.63 13.91 -11.67
C LEU A 268 -7.87 14.54 -11.01
N HIS A 269 -7.91 15.87 -10.82
CA HIS A 269 -9.05 16.55 -10.16
C HIS A 269 -10.41 16.32 -10.84
N HIS A 270 -10.39 16.06 -12.15
CA HIS A 270 -11.59 15.76 -12.93
C HIS A 270 -12.17 14.36 -12.65
N LEU A 271 -11.36 13.44 -12.10
CA LEU A 271 -11.80 12.09 -11.73
C LEU A 271 -12.43 12.03 -10.34
N ILE A 272 -12.29 13.09 -9.53
CA ILE A 272 -12.91 13.16 -8.21
C ILE A 272 -14.40 13.48 -8.35
N SER A 273 -15.24 12.59 -7.84
CA SER A 273 -16.70 12.69 -7.90
C SER A 273 -17.22 13.97 -7.21
N PRO A 274 -18.35 14.55 -7.68
CA PRO A 274 -19.02 15.66 -7.01
C PRO A 274 -19.36 15.37 -5.54
N GLU A 275 -19.77 14.14 -5.25
CA GLU A 275 -20.10 13.64 -3.92
C GLU A 275 -18.86 13.70 -3.01
N ALA A 276 -17.72 13.18 -3.47
CA ALA A 276 -16.47 13.25 -2.74
C ALA A 276 -16.00 14.68 -2.50
N LYS A 277 -16.18 15.59 -3.48
CA LYS A 277 -15.90 17.03 -3.31
C LYS A 277 -16.74 17.65 -2.20
N LYS A 278 -18.03 17.32 -2.14
CA LYS A 278 -18.94 17.81 -1.08
C LYS A 278 -18.52 17.30 0.30
N LEU A 279 -18.15 16.02 0.40
CA LEU A 279 -17.64 15.42 1.64
C LEU A 279 -16.32 16.05 2.09
N ALA A 280 -15.34 16.16 1.20
CA ALA A 280 -14.03 16.73 1.49
C ALA A 280 -14.11 18.21 1.92
N SER A 281 -15.03 18.99 1.35
CA SER A 281 -15.18 20.41 1.68
C SER A 281 -15.86 20.62 3.04
N SER A 282 -16.55 19.61 3.57
CA SER A 282 -17.29 19.71 4.83
C SER A 282 -16.37 19.46 6.02
N SER A 283 -15.67 20.51 6.48
CA SER A 283 -14.67 20.39 7.57
C SER A 283 -15.25 19.81 8.86
N SER A 284 -16.55 20.03 9.14
CA SER A 284 -17.24 19.46 10.32
C SER A 284 -17.36 17.94 10.30
N ARG A 285 -17.21 17.28 9.13
CA ARG A 285 -17.28 15.82 9.02
C ARG A 285 -15.95 15.12 9.31
N TRP A 286 -14.85 15.88 9.33
CA TRP A 286 -13.52 15.35 9.60
C TRP A 286 -13.19 15.52 11.08
N ARG A 287 -13.14 14.40 11.79
CA ARG A 287 -12.80 14.36 13.21
C ARG A 287 -11.37 13.87 13.40
N THR A 288 -10.62 14.50 14.28
CA THR A 288 -9.31 13.99 14.72
C THR A 288 -9.49 12.71 15.54
N ILE A 289 -8.62 11.73 15.32
CA ILE A 289 -8.46 10.54 16.15
C ILE A 289 -7.30 10.81 17.12
N THR A 290 -7.52 10.56 18.41
CA THR A 290 -6.60 10.98 19.47
C THR A 290 -5.91 9.83 20.20
N ASN A 291 -6.39 8.60 20.02
CA ASN A 291 -5.87 7.43 20.73
C ASN A 291 -6.08 6.13 19.94
N ASP A 292 -5.37 5.08 20.37
CA ASP A 292 -5.35 3.77 19.71
C ASP A 292 -6.74 3.12 19.64
N ASN A 293 -7.57 3.25 20.69
CA ASN A 293 -8.90 2.65 20.73
C ASN A 293 -9.84 3.26 19.69
N GLU A 294 -9.84 4.59 19.56
CA GLU A 294 -10.59 5.29 18.53
C GLU A 294 -10.14 4.88 17.12
N LEU A 295 -8.83 4.75 16.92
CA LEU A 295 -8.27 4.33 15.64
C LEU A 295 -8.67 2.90 15.28
N LEU A 296 -8.52 1.96 16.21
CA LEU A 296 -8.93 0.57 16.02
C LEU A 296 -10.43 0.44 15.78
N PHE A 297 -11.25 1.22 16.49
CA PHE A 297 -12.68 1.28 16.25
C PHE A 297 -13.01 1.76 14.84
N ALA A 298 -12.40 2.88 14.40
CA ALA A 298 -12.61 3.42 13.05
C ALA A 298 -12.14 2.46 11.95
N LEU A 299 -11.00 1.79 12.13
CA LEU A 299 -10.48 0.79 11.20
C LEU A 299 -11.43 -0.41 11.11
N ASN A 300 -11.94 -0.88 12.24
CA ASN A 300 -12.95 -1.94 12.29
C ASN A 300 -14.24 -1.50 11.59
N ALA A 301 -14.70 -0.28 11.80
CA ALA A 301 -15.87 0.25 11.11
C ALA A 301 -15.65 0.28 9.58
N CYS A 302 -14.52 0.83 9.10
CA CYS A 302 -14.18 0.81 7.68
C CYS A 302 -14.21 -0.61 7.09
N ARG A 303 -13.66 -1.58 7.82
CA ARG A 303 -13.67 -3.01 7.45
C ARG A 303 -15.08 -3.58 7.36
N HIS A 304 -15.92 -3.38 8.38
CA HIS A 304 -17.29 -3.92 8.40
C HIS A 304 -18.15 -3.33 7.28
N HIS A 305 -17.98 -2.04 6.98
CA HIS A 305 -18.82 -1.35 6.00
C HIS A 305 -18.33 -1.49 4.55
N GLY A 306 -17.01 -1.52 4.34
CA GLY A 306 -16.41 -1.57 3.00
C GLY A 306 -15.94 -2.94 2.55
N ASN A 307 -16.06 -3.97 3.39
CA ASN A 307 -15.36 -5.24 3.22
C ASN A 307 -13.85 -5.04 2.93
N THR A 308 -13.24 -3.99 3.50
CA THR A 308 -11.81 -3.76 3.36
C THR A 308 -11.08 -4.82 4.17
N SER A 309 -10.55 -5.84 3.48
CA SER A 309 -9.78 -6.92 4.07
C SER A 309 -8.30 -6.76 3.69
N GLY A 310 -7.47 -6.55 4.69
CA GLY A 310 -6.01 -6.57 4.54
C GLY A 310 -5.45 -5.27 3.97
N TYR A 311 -4.45 -4.76 4.67
CA TYR A 311 -3.60 -3.67 4.18
C TYR A 311 -2.37 -4.27 3.49
N LEU A 312 -1.85 -3.58 2.47
CA LEU A 312 -0.55 -3.97 1.88
C LEU A 312 0.56 -3.92 2.95
N PRO A 313 1.46 -4.90 3.02
CA PRO A 313 2.63 -4.92 3.89
C PRO A 313 3.49 -3.70 3.76
N GLY A 314 4.10 -3.26 4.85
CA GLY A 314 4.87 -2.03 4.91
C GLY A 314 3.97 -0.78 4.89
N LEU A 315 2.84 -0.81 4.18
CA LEU A 315 1.85 0.28 4.19
C LEU A 315 0.87 0.19 5.37
N TYR A 316 0.57 -1.02 5.83
CA TYR A 316 -0.31 -1.25 7.00
C TYR A 316 0.31 -0.78 8.29
N GLU A 317 1.66 -0.78 8.38
CA GLU A 317 2.34 -0.29 9.56
C GLU A 317 1.82 1.12 9.79
N TYR A 318 1.86 1.99 8.80
CA TYR A 318 1.45 3.40 8.96
C TYR A 318 0.13 3.61 9.70
N ILE A 319 -0.93 2.83 9.47
CA ILE A 319 -2.26 3.15 10.05
C ILE A 319 -2.70 2.27 11.23
N VAL A 320 -2.01 1.16 11.53
CA VAL A 320 -2.39 0.29 12.65
C VAL A 320 -1.55 0.63 13.88
N PRO A 321 -2.16 0.99 15.02
CA PRO A 321 -1.41 1.27 16.23
C PRO A 321 -0.80 -0.02 16.79
N THR A 322 0.48 0.05 17.16
CA THR A 322 1.17 -0.99 17.94
C THR A 322 2.04 -0.31 19.00
N PRO A 323 2.36 -1.00 20.12
CA PRO A 323 3.19 -0.41 21.18
C PRO A 323 4.56 0.12 20.69
N SER A 324 5.09 -0.46 19.62
CA SER A 324 6.35 -0.07 18.99
C SER A 324 6.26 1.17 18.11
N ARG A 325 5.06 1.73 17.86
CA ARG A 325 4.82 2.74 16.82
C ARG A 325 4.57 4.10 17.43
N LYS A 326 5.66 4.74 17.85
CA LYS A 326 5.66 6.10 18.40
C LYS A 326 5.30 7.16 17.36
N ASP A 327 5.60 6.90 16.10
CA ASP A 327 5.32 7.75 14.95
C ASP A 327 3.82 8.01 14.76
N ILE A 328 2.98 6.95 14.79
CA ILE A 328 1.51 7.11 14.67
C ILE A 328 0.92 7.78 15.91
N GLN A 329 1.45 7.48 17.10
CA GLN A 329 1.04 8.14 18.34
C GLN A 329 1.32 9.63 18.30
N GLU A 330 2.49 10.03 17.81
CA GLU A 330 2.86 11.43 17.65
C GLU A 330 1.98 12.14 16.60
N SER A 331 1.69 11.46 15.49
CA SER A 331 0.73 11.95 14.50
C SER A 331 -0.66 12.18 15.11
N MET A 332 -1.15 11.29 15.97
CA MET A 332 -2.43 11.48 16.67
C MET A 332 -2.41 12.70 17.59
N LYS A 333 -1.34 12.90 18.37
CA LYS A 333 -1.18 14.09 19.23
C LYS A 333 -1.20 15.40 18.43
N HIS A 334 -0.63 15.39 17.23
CA HIS A 334 -0.63 16.56 16.33
C HIS A 334 -1.91 16.70 15.50
N GLY A 335 -2.90 15.84 15.68
CA GLY A 335 -4.14 15.85 14.94
C GLY A 335 -4.00 15.52 13.46
N LEU A 336 -2.99 14.71 13.12
CA LEU A 336 -2.65 14.26 11.77
C LEU A 336 -3.26 12.90 11.41
N VAL A 337 -4.02 12.30 12.33
CA VAL A 337 -4.88 11.15 12.08
C VAL A 337 -6.32 11.63 12.19
N MET A 338 -7.06 11.51 11.09
CA MET A 338 -8.42 12.05 10.95
C MET A 338 -9.33 10.99 10.36
N THR A 339 -10.60 11.05 10.71
CA THR A 339 -11.64 10.19 10.15
C THR A 339 -12.79 11.01 9.61
N LEU A 340 -13.30 10.58 8.47
CA LEU A 340 -14.55 11.05 7.88
C LEU A 340 -15.69 10.23 8.49
N HIS A 341 -16.51 10.89 9.31
CA HIS A 341 -17.70 10.27 9.87
C HIS A 341 -18.90 10.42 8.93
N PRO A 342 -19.81 9.43 8.92
CA PRO A 342 -21.11 9.60 8.31
C PRO A 342 -21.90 10.69 9.05
N CYS A 343 -22.81 11.36 8.36
CA CYS A 343 -23.59 12.45 8.97
C CYS A 343 -24.49 11.86 10.06
N GLU A 344 -24.30 12.24 11.32
CA GLU A 344 -25.12 11.79 12.45
C GLU A 344 -26.51 12.44 12.52
N ASN A 345 -27.03 12.98 11.41
CA ASN A 345 -28.38 13.55 11.38
C ASN A 345 -29.33 12.64 10.59
N PRO A 346 -29.89 11.57 11.20
CA PRO A 346 -31.25 11.20 10.87
C PRO A 346 -32.11 12.30 11.47
N HIS A 347 -32.50 13.30 10.67
CA HIS A 347 -33.64 14.10 11.08
C HIS A 347 -34.83 13.14 11.19
N ASP A 348 -35.49 13.13 12.34
CA ASP A 348 -36.77 12.45 12.65
C ASP A 348 -37.94 12.99 11.79
N ASP A 349 -37.71 13.24 10.49
CA ASP A 349 -38.76 13.63 9.57
C ASP A 349 -39.42 12.36 9.03
N ASP A 350 -40.62 12.08 9.57
CA ASP A 350 -41.60 11.02 9.28
C ASP A 350 -42.02 10.92 7.79
N ASP A 351 -41.09 10.92 6.84
CA ASP A 351 -41.38 10.73 5.42
C ASP A 351 -41.13 9.26 5.03
N ASP A 352 -42.11 8.43 5.39
CA ASP A 352 -42.21 6.96 5.24
C ASP A 352 -42.07 6.42 3.79
N ASN A 353 -41.69 7.27 2.82
CA ASN A 353 -41.52 6.90 1.41
C ASN A 353 -40.18 7.32 0.80
N ALA A 354 -39.23 7.84 1.59
CA ALA A 354 -37.86 7.91 1.14
C ALA A 354 -37.30 6.49 1.07
N ILE A 355 -37.32 5.91 -0.14
CA ILE A 355 -36.46 4.79 -0.55
C ILE A 355 -35.17 4.94 0.22
N VAL A 356 -34.83 3.97 1.07
CA VAL A 356 -33.59 3.91 1.84
C VAL A 356 -32.41 3.89 0.85
N THR A 357 -32.09 5.05 0.29
CA THR A 357 -30.94 5.27 -0.56
C THR A 357 -29.78 5.27 0.39
N ARG A 358 -29.15 4.09 0.56
CA ARG A 358 -27.71 3.76 0.80
C ARG A 358 -26.72 4.78 1.43
N ASP A 359 -27.15 5.91 1.95
CA ASP A 359 -26.40 7.09 2.38
C ASP A 359 -26.42 7.09 3.91
N SER A 360 -25.42 6.58 4.62
CA SER A 360 -24.13 7.24 4.72
C SER A 360 -23.11 6.23 5.25
N ARG A 361 -22.53 5.44 4.35
CA ARG A 361 -21.46 4.48 4.70
C ARG A 361 -20.08 4.96 4.25
N ASP A 362 -19.98 6.20 3.79
CA ASP A 362 -18.74 6.80 3.30
C ASP A 362 -17.84 7.18 4.47
N MET A 363 -17.13 6.19 4.98
CA MET A 363 -16.11 6.35 6.00
C MET A 363 -14.74 6.34 5.37
N ALA A 364 -13.87 7.16 5.93
CA ALA A 364 -12.47 7.12 5.60
C ALA A 364 -11.63 7.50 6.81
N ILE A 365 -10.37 7.09 6.78
CA ILE A 365 -9.33 7.45 7.72
C ILE A 365 -8.17 7.97 6.87
N LEU A 366 -7.68 9.14 7.23
CA LEU A 366 -6.50 9.76 6.67
C LEU A 366 -5.46 9.87 7.79
N ALA A 367 -4.31 9.25 7.60
CA ALA A 367 -3.20 9.32 8.54
C ALA A 367 -1.95 9.85 7.84
N LEU A 368 -1.34 10.88 8.42
CA LEU A 368 -0.07 11.46 7.96
C LEU A 368 0.99 11.17 9.00
N ILE A 369 1.98 10.38 8.64
CA ILE A 369 3.01 9.85 9.56
C ILE A 369 4.39 10.14 9.00
N GLN A 370 5.35 10.43 9.88
CA GLN A 370 6.75 10.52 9.48
C GLN A 370 7.40 9.15 9.56
N ASP A 371 8.07 8.73 8.48
CA ASP A 371 8.90 7.55 8.47
C ASP A 371 10.34 7.91 8.10
N GLU A 372 11.19 7.88 9.12
CA GLU A 372 12.63 8.13 9.03
C GLU A 372 13.36 7.10 8.16
N ARG A 373 12.77 5.92 7.93
CA ARG A 373 13.34 4.88 7.05
C ARG A 373 13.28 5.29 5.57
N ILE A 374 12.41 6.25 5.21
CA ILE A 374 12.28 6.75 3.83
C ILE A 374 13.40 7.76 3.55
N SER A 375 14.58 7.25 3.24
CA SER A 375 15.76 8.05 2.89
C SER A 375 15.78 8.51 1.43
N THR A 376 14.96 7.90 0.57
CA THR A 376 14.96 8.12 -0.88
C THR A 376 14.12 9.30 -1.33
N LEU A 377 13.25 9.83 -0.46
CA LEU A 377 12.38 10.96 -0.74
C LEU A 377 12.82 12.19 0.05
N GLN A 378 12.59 13.37 -0.51
CA GLN A 378 12.85 14.64 0.19
C GLN A 378 11.92 14.83 1.39
N SER A 379 10.69 14.31 1.30
CA SER A 379 9.72 14.31 2.38
C SER A 379 9.71 12.94 3.05
N LYS A 380 9.82 12.94 4.38
CA LYS A 380 9.66 11.74 5.22
C LYS A 380 8.20 11.47 5.57
N TRP A 381 7.27 12.31 5.12
CA TRP A 381 5.85 12.12 5.37
C TRP A 381 5.24 11.08 4.45
N VAL A 382 4.51 10.15 5.05
CA VAL A 382 3.67 9.15 4.40
C VAL A 382 2.22 9.51 4.64
N CYS A 383 1.43 9.52 3.55
CA CYS A 383 -0.02 9.64 3.61
C CYS A 383 -0.63 8.23 3.44
N SER A 384 -1.32 7.76 4.47
CA SER A 384 -2.06 6.50 4.46
C SER A 384 -3.55 6.78 4.50
N ILE A 385 -4.30 6.15 3.60
CA ILE A 385 -5.75 6.29 3.49
C ILE A 385 -6.40 4.92 3.57
N VAL A 386 -7.40 4.79 4.42
CA VAL A 386 -8.31 3.65 4.48
C VAL A 386 -9.71 4.16 4.28
N ALA A 387 -10.51 3.53 3.43
CA ALA A 387 -11.88 3.95 3.17
C ALA A 387 -12.80 2.76 2.95
N SER A 388 -14.05 2.89 3.37
CA SER A 388 -15.08 1.86 3.15
C SER A 388 -15.67 1.92 1.73
N THR A 389 -15.56 3.05 1.03
CA THR A 389 -16.12 3.27 -0.30
C THR A 389 -15.15 4.05 -1.19
N ASN A 390 -15.38 4.00 -2.50
CA ASN A 390 -14.61 4.82 -3.47
C ASN A 390 -14.80 6.32 -3.21
N VAL A 391 -16.03 6.73 -2.87
CA VAL A 391 -16.35 8.14 -2.54
C VAL A 391 -15.60 8.58 -1.29
N GLY A 392 -15.57 7.75 -0.24
CA GLY A 392 -14.76 8.02 0.97
C GLY A 392 -13.27 8.12 0.67
N PHE A 393 -12.74 7.25 -0.18
CA PHE A 393 -11.34 7.30 -0.62
C PHE A 393 -11.01 8.58 -1.37
N GLU A 394 -11.83 8.94 -2.36
CA GLU A 394 -11.70 10.18 -3.13
C GLU A 394 -11.78 11.42 -2.23
N ALA A 395 -12.72 11.42 -1.27
CA ALA A 395 -12.88 12.50 -0.32
C ALA A 395 -11.65 12.64 0.57
N ALA A 396 -11.12 11.54 1.10
CA ALA A 396 -9.89 11.53 1.89
C ALA A 396 -8.68 12.00 1.10
N LEU A 397 -8.54 11.54 -0.15
CA LEU A 397 -7.46 11.94 -1.04
C LEU A 397 -7.52 13.43 -1.34
N LEU A 398 -8.71 13.97 -1.60
CA LEU A 398 -8.89 15.41 -1.81
C LEU A 398 -8.62 16.20 -0.51
N TYR A 399 -9.14 15.74 0.62
CA TYR A 399 -8.96 16.39 1.93
C TYR A 399 -7.48 16.42 2.38
N ALA A 400 -6.70 15.39 2.03
CA ALA A 400 -5.24 15.36 2.26
C ALA A 400 -4.49 16.53 1.57
N HIS A 401 -5.08 17.11 0.52
CA HIS A 401 -4.52 18.28 -0.18
C HIS A 401 -5.10 19.62 0.32
N SER A 402 -5.90 19.63 1.37
CA SER A 402 -6.52 20.84 1.91
C SER A 402 -5.52 21.74 2.65
N LEU A 403 -5.87 23.03 2.74
CA LEU A 403 -5.08 24.00 3.52
C LEU A 403 -5.06 23.66 5.01
N GLU A 404 -6.14 23.06 5.52
CA GLU A 404 -6.29 22.58 6.90
C GLU A 404 -5.19 21.55 7.23
N VAL A 405 -5.08 20.50 6.40
CA VAL A 405 -4.04 19.47 6.54
C VAL A 405 -2.63 20.07 6.44
N ALA A 406 -2.39 20.96 5.47
CA ALA A 406 -1.11 21.62 5.31
C ALA A 406 -0.72 22.48 6.54
N LYS A 407 -1.69 23.13 7.19
CA LYS A 407 -1.45 23.88 8.44
C LYS A 407 -1.06 22.95 9.59
N ARG A 408 -1.75 21.82 9.76
CA ARG A 408 -1.43 20.84 10.81
C ARG A 408 -0.03 20.24 10.64
N MET A 409 0.34 19.88 9.41
CA MET A 409 1.68 19.37 9.11
C MET A 409 2.78 20.38 9.44
N ARG A 410 2.58 21.68 9.11
CA ARG A 410 3.52 22.74 9.48
C ARG A 410 3.63 22.95 10.99
N GLY A 411 2.51 22.88 11.71
CA GLY A 411 2.47 23.00 13.17
C GLY A 411 3.30 21.92 13.88
N SER A 412 3.26 20.68 13.36
CA SER A 412 4.06 19.57 13.89
C SER A 412 5.57 19.80 13.72
N MET A 413 6.01 20.41 12.62
CA MET A 413 7.45 20.65 12.37
C MET A 413 8.07 21.67 13.32
N CYS A 414 7.32 22.66 13.80
CA CYS A 414 7.83 23.70 14.70
C CYS A 414 8.09 23.22 16.14
N VAL A 415 7.49 22.10 16.56
CA VAL A 415 7.65 21.57 17.93
C VAL A 415 8.93 20.73 18.03
N SER A 416 9.29 20.01 16.97
CA SER A 416 10.44 19.10 16.96
C SER A 416 11.80 19.83 17.03
N SER A 417 11.90 21.07 16.53
CA SER A 417 13.17 21.82 16.48
C SER A 417 13.57 22.52 17.80
N ARG A 418 12.80 22.39 18.88
CA ARG A 418 13.06 23.11 20.16
C ARG A 418 13.65 22.24 21.28
N VAL A 419 13.86 20.94 21.06
CA VAL A 419 14.19 19.99 22.15
C VAL A 419 15.69 19.64 22.20
N VAL A 420 16.57 20.28 21.42
CA VAL A 420 17.98 19.85 21.33
C VAL A 420 18.99 20.78 22.05
N ASP A 421 18.59 21.94 22.58
CA ASP A 421 19.58 22.96 23.00
C ASP A 421 19.72 23.23 24.52
N ASP A 422 19.10 22.47 25.43
CA ASP A 422 19.06 22.88 26.86
C ASP A 422 19.60 21.89 27.91
N ASP A 423 20.44 20.91 27.53
CA ASP A 423 21.01 19.94 28.50
C ASP A 423 22.54 19.86 28.54
N THR A 424 23.25 20.82 27.95
CA THR A 424 24.70 20.98 28.16
C THR A 424 24.99 22.38 28.66
N MET A 425 24.85 22.61 29.97
CA MET A 425 25.59 23.63 30.75
C MET A 425 25.22 23.57 32.25
N GLN A 426 25.30 22.42 32.91
CA GLN A 426 25.52 22.38 34.37
C GLN A 426 26.43 21.20 34.73
N GLY A 427 27.67 21.53 35.11
CA GLY A 427 28.68 20.59 35.57
C GLY A 427 30.05 21.27 35.66
N GLN A 428 30.16 22.23 36.57
CA GLN A 428 31.43 22.72 37.12
C GLN A 428 32.10 21.64 37.97
#